data_AF-A0A2N5J5K4-F1
#
_entry.id   AF-A0A2N5J5K4-F1
#
_cell.length_a   1.000
_cell.length_b   1.000
_cell.length_c   1.000
_cell.angle_alpha   90.00
_cell.angle_beta   90.00
_cell.angle_gamma   90.00
#
_symmetry.space_group_name_H-M   'P 1'
#
loop_
_entity.id
_entity.type
_entity.pdbx_description
1 polymer ?
#
loop_
_entity_poly.entity_id
_entity_poly.type
_entity_poly.pdbx_seq_one_letter_code
_entity_poly.pdbx_strand_id
1 'polypeptide(L)'
;MARATRTDRPHGAPVANTRRDAAARDGLQHAGRGHALRTLRHRAPHIILGTLAVLLVALVLAVFGAWHWVDSRLNKEGGWLTSAANTSAETWLILGSDERDGTAGGSADDTPGFRTDTILVLTKPKNGPSSLVSIPRDSLTQVDGTYMKINAVAQLSGNQALVGTVEQITGQKIDHIAKIKFGGLTTVVDAAGGVNLCYDDTVQDPYSGLDWQAGCHVADGTTALAFSRMRYSDANGDFGRAQRQRQVISAIVSKVSSKEVLGNPAKAMKVADAGLAAVTFDSKTSTATLIDMALAFKDATGSKGVTGSVYWSDPDYQVDGVGSSVLLDDTKNTELFSELAAGTHKAGTVGTLAENS
;
A
#
# COMPACT_ATOMS: atom_id res chain seq x y z
N MET A 1 67.55 56.03 -21.51
CA MET A 1 67.77 57.09 -22.52
C MET A 1 69.03 56.76 -23.30
N ALA A 2 68.94 56.52 -24.61
CA ALA A 2 70.09 56.50 -25.53
C ALA A 2 69.62 56.71 -26.98
N ARG A 3 70.28 57.63 -27.69
CA ARG A 3 70.19 57.91 -29.15
C ARG A 3 71.25 57.04 -29.88
N ALA A 4 71.28 56.81 -31.21
CA ALA A 4 70.40 57.08 -32.36
C ALA A 4 70.95 56.31 -33.62
N THR A 5 70.44 56.65 -34.83
CA THR A 5 71.09 56.53 -36.17
C THR A 5 71.24 55.13 -36.82
N ARG A 6 71.03 54.89 -38.14
CA ARG A 6 70.56 55.71 -39.31
C ARG A 6 70.31 54.84 -40.57
N THR A 7 69.40 55.28 -41.49
CA THR A 7 69.32 54.96 -42.96
C THR A 7 69.08 53.49 -43.43
N ASP A 8 68.49 53.19 -44.60
CA ASP A 8 68.28 53.99 -45.84
C ASP A 8 67.03 53.63 -46.70
N ARG A 9 66.76 54.43 -47.74
CA ARG A 9 65.80 54.25 -48.88
C ARG A 9 66.57 54.55 -50.20
N PRO A 10 66.21 54.07 -51.41
CA PRO A 10 64.90 54.24 -52.08
C PRO A 10 64.48 52.95 -52.87
N HIS A 11 63.67 52.87 -53.94
CA HIS A 11 62.82 53.75 -54.78
C HIS A 11 61.48 52.97 -55.08
N GLY A 12 60.55 53.27 -56.00
CA GLY A 12 60.34 54.24 -57.10
C GLY A 12 58.91 54.04 -57.68
N ALA A 13 58.38 55.02 -58.43
CA ALA A 13 57.04 55.00 -59.07
C ALA A 13 57.18 54.87 -60.63
N PRO A 14 56.15 54.97 -61.53
CA PRO A 14 55.29 56.19 -61.66
C PRO A 14 53.87 56.07 -62.36
N VAL A 15 53.11 57.20 -62.40
CA VAL A 15 52.11 57.64 -63.46
C VAL A 15 50.82 56.80 -63.67
N ALA A 16 49.59 57.29 -63.98
CA ALA A 16 48.83 58.57 -63.92
C ALA A 16 47.30 58.22 -64.08
N ASN A 17 46.33 58.77 -63.33
CA ASN A 17 45.58 60.05 -63.47
C ASN A 17 44.78 60.30 -64.77
N THR A 18 43.43 60.31 -64.70
CA THR A 18 42.56 61.35 -65.32
C THR A 18 41.09 61.34 -64.82
N ARG A 19 40.67 62.49 -64.24
CA ARG A 19 39.48 63.35 -64.54
C ARG A 19 38.00 62.90 -64.35
N ARG A 20 37.28 63.72 -63.53
CA ARG A 20 36.06 64.55 -63.81
C ARG A 20 34.72 63.85 -64.14
N ASP A 21 33.52 64.40 -63.90
CA ASP A 21 33.03 65.64 -63.23
C ASP A 21 31.60 65.39 -62.65
N ALA A 22 31.01 66.37 -61.96
CA ALA A 22 29.71 66.26 -61.26
C ALA A 22 28.46 66.50 -62.14
N ALA A 23 27.29 65.98 -61.70
CA ALA A 23 25.97 66.60 -61.90
C ALA A 23 24.88 65.94 -61.01
N ALA A 24 23.97 66.76 -60.46
CA ALA A 24 22.74 66.30 -59.81
C ALA A 24 21.55 66.31 -60.79
N ARG A 25 20.48 65.54 -60.52
CA ARG A 25 19.12 65.80 -61.01
C ARG A 25 18.06 64.96 -60.29
N ASP A 26 16.96 65.62 -59.92
CA ASP A 26 15.71 65.00 -59.49
C ASP A 26 15.03 64.19 -60.60
N GLY A 27 14.26 63.18 -60.19
CA GLY A 27 13.40 62.37 -61.08
C GLY A 27 12.33 61.64 -60.28
N LEU A 28 11.07 62.09 -60.41
CA LEU A 28 9.93 61.58 -59.66
C LEU A 28 9.42 60.20 -60.13
N GLN A 29 8.79 59.49 -59.19
CA GLN A 29 7.75 58.46 -59.36
C GLN A 29 8.10 57.12 -60.05
N HIS A 30 7.96 56.02 -59.29
CA HIS A 30 7.00 54.96 -59.68
C HIS A 30 6.58 54.01 -58.54
N ALA A 31 5.28 53.74 -58.51
CA ALA A 31 4.55 52.55 -58.04
C ALA A 31 5.01 51.80 -56.76
N GLY A 32 4.10 51.67 -55.80
CA GLY A 32 4.35 50.94 -54.56
C GLY A 32 4.32 49.41 -54.69
N ARG A 33 5.01 48.76 -53.75
CA ARG A 33 4.75 47.37 -53.34
C ARG A 33 4.68 47.34 -51.81
N GLY A 34 3.46 47.16 -51.28
CA GLY A 34 3.28 46.94 -49.86
C GLY A 34 3.89 45.60 -49.45
N HIS A 35 4.93 45.63 -48.62
CA HIS A 35 5.41 44.42 -47.95
C HIS A 35 4.39 43.99 -46.90
N ALA A 36 3.53 43.04 -47.27
CA ALA A 36 2.63 42.40 -46.34
C ALA A 36 3.44 41.71 -45.23
N LEU A 37 3.29 42.20 -44.00
CA LEU A 37 3.80 41.53 -42.81
C LEU A 37 3.06 40.19 -42.65
N ARG A 38 3.69 39.09 -43.10
CA ARG A 38 3.16 37.73 -42.90
C ARG A 38 3.10 37.44 -41.40
N THR A 39 1.90 37.50 -40.83
CA THR A 39 1.62 37.16 -39.43
C THR A 39 1.81 35.66 -39.19
N LEU A 40 3.03 35.26 -38.83
CA LEU A 40 3.37 33.90 -38.38
C LEU A 40 2.77 33.60 -36.99
N ARG A 41 1.44 33.55 -36.84
CA ARG A 41 0.84 33.41 -35.49
C ARG A 41 -0.55 32.77 -35.37
N HIS A 42 -0.84 31.68 -36.11
CA HIS A 42 -2.08 30.91 -35.90
C HIS A 42 -1.95 29.36 -35.80
N ARG A 43 -0.76 28.76 -35.96
CA ARG A 43 -0.60 27.29 -35.86
C ARG A 43 -0.25 26.74 -34.47
N ALA A 44 0.28 27.57 -33.58
CA ALA A 44 0.65 27.16 -32.22
C ALA A 44 -0.50 26.52 -31.39
N PRO A 45 -1.74 27.07 -31.34
CA PRO A 45 -2.79 26.50 -30.48
C PRO A 45 -3.24 25.11 -30.95
N HIS A 46 -3.26 24.85 -32.26
CA HIS A 46 -3.64 23.53 -32.79
C HIS A 46 -2.59 22.46 -32.50
N ILE A 47 -1.30 22.81 -32.49
CA ILE A 47 -0.22 21.90 -32.11
C ILE A 47 -0.32 21.58 -30.61
N ILE A 48 -0.48 22.59 -29.76
CA ILE A 48 -0.64 22.41 -28.30
C ILE A 48 -1.88 21.55 -27.99
N LEU A 49 -3.02 21.85 -28.61
CA LEU A 49 -4.25 21.07 -28.45
C LEU A 49 -4.09 19.62 -28.93
N GLY A 50 -3.39 19.41 -30.05
CA GLY A 50 -3.05 18.07 -30.54
C GLY A 50 -2.14 17.29 -29.59
N THR A 51 -1.09 17.92 -29.05
CA THR A 51 -0.22 17.30 -28.04
C THR A 51 -0.97 16.96 -26.76
N LEU A 52 -1.83 17.86 -26.26
CA LEU A 52 -2.67 17.59 -25.08
C LEU A 52 -3.66 16.45 -25.33
N ALA A 53 -4.27 16.38 -26.52
CA ALA A 53 -5.15 15.28 -26.89
C ALA A 53 -4.40 13.93 -26.96
N VAL A 54 -3.20 13.90 -27.54
CA VAL A 54 -2.36 12.69 -27.58
C VAL A 54 -1.93 12.26 -26.18
N LEU A 55 -1.53 13.19 -25.31
CA LEU A 55 -1.19 12.90 -23.92
C LEU A 55 -2.40 12.38 -23.13
N LEU A 56 -3.60 12.93 -23.36
CA LEU A 56 -4.84 12.45 -22.73
C LEU A 56 -5.21 11.04 -23.21
N VAL A 57 -5.10 10.76 -24.52
CA VAL A 57 -5.33 9.41 -25.05
C VAL A 57 -4.30 8.42 -24.50
N ALA A 58 -3.02 8.80 -24.43
CA ALA A 58 -1.98 7.96 -23.82
C ALA A 58 -2.24 7.69 -22.34
N LEU A 59 -2.72 8.69 -21.58
CA LEU A 59 -3.11 8.53 -20.18
C LEU A 59 -4.32 7.60 -20.03
N VAL A 60 -5.36 7.76 -20.85
CA VAL A 60 -6.55 6.87 -20.84
C VAL A 60 -6.15 5.43 -21.16
N LEU A 61 -5.30 5.20 -22.17
CA LEU A 61 -4.79 3.87 -22.50
C LEU A 61 -3.90 3.29 -21.40
N ALA A 62 -3.10 4.10 -20.72
CA ALA A 62 -2.28 3.65 -19.59
C ALA A 62 -3.14 3.27 -18.38
N VAL A 63 -4.15 4.06 -18.03
CA VAL A 63 -5.11 3.75 -16.95
C VAL A 63 -5.92 2.49 -17.28
N PHE A 64 -6.41 2.36 -18.52
CA PHE A 64 -7.13 1.19 -18.99
C PHE A 64 -6.26 -0.08 -18.96
N GLY A 65 -5.01 0.02 -19.42
CA GLY A 65 -4.03 -1.07 -19.37
C GLY A 65 -3.70 -1.49 -17.94
N ALA A 66 -3.47 -0.53 -17.04
CA ALA A 66 -3.24 -0.80 -15.63
C ALA A 66 -4.46 -1.45 -14.95
N TRP A 67 -5.68 -1.00 -15.28
CA TRP A 67 -6.92 -1.56 -14.75
C TRP A 67 -7.10 -3.03 -15.10
N HIS A 68 -6.92 -3.37 -16.38
CA HIS A 68 -6.99 -4.75 -16.86
C HIS A 68 -5.83 -5.61 -16.37
N TRP A 69 -4.64 -5.03 -16.21
CA TRP A 69 -3.52 -5.74 -15.61
C TRP A 69 -3.83 -6.12 -14.15
N VAL A 70 -4.32 -5.19 -13.32
CA VAL A 70 -4.72 -5.51 -11.94
C VAL A 70 -5.80 -6.59 -11.92
N ASP A 71 -6.88 -6.47 -12.69
CA ASP A 71 -7.97 -7.46 -12.69
C ASP A 71 -7.48 -8.86 -13.12
N SER A 72 -6.55 -8.92 -14.08
CA SER A 72 -5.93 -10.19 -14.54
C SER A 72 -5.00 -10.84 -13.50
N ARG A 73 -4.56 -10.09 -12.48
CA ARG A 73 -3.70 -10.56 -11.40
C ARG A 73 -4.45 -10.96 -10.14
N LEU A 74 -5.77 -10.75 -10.07
CA LEU A 74 -6.55 -11.04 -8.88
C LEU A 74 -6.74 -12.55 -8.69
N ASN A 75 -6.06 -13.11 -7.70
CA ASN A 75 -6.28 -14.46 -7.22
C ASN A 75 -7.58 -14.51 -6.40
N LYS A 76 -8.68 -15.00 -6.97
CA LYS A 76 -10.02 -15.00 -6.34
C LYS A 76 -10.47 -16.40 -5.93
N GLU A 77 -11.06 -16.52 -4.74
CA GLU A 77 -11.59 -17.76 -4.15
C GLU A 77 -13.08 -17.59 -3.80
N GLY A 78 -13.89 -18.63 -4.08
CA GLY A 78 -15.31 -18.67 -3.71
C GLY A 78 -15.55 -19.19 -2.29
N GLY A 79 -16.81 -19.23 -1.85
CA GLY A 79 -17.21 -19.91 -0.61
C GLY A 79 -16.84 -19.19 0.71
N TRP A 80 -16.41 -17.93 0.64
CA TRP A 80 -16.16 -17.10 1.83
C TRP A 80 -17.38 -16.28 2.29
N LEU A 81 -17.99 -15.55 1.37
CA LEU A 81 -19.05 -14.57 1.71
C LEU A 81 -20.35 -15.26 2.11
N THR A 82 -20.98 -14.77 3.18
CA THR A 82 -22.26 -15.30 3.68
C THR A 82 -23.46 -14.71 2.92
N SER A 83 -24.66 -15.21 3.25
CA SER A 83 -25.96 -14.67 2.83
C SER A 83 -26.54 -13.58 3.75
N ALA A 84 -25.79 -13.07 4.74
CA ALA A 84 -26.27 -11.97 5.60
C ALA A 84 -26.67 -10.73 4.77
N ALA A 85 -27.60 -9.94 5.30
CA ALA A 85 -28.14 -8.74 4.64
C ALA A 85 -27.09 -7.62 4.56
N ASN A 86 -27.12 -6.82 3.48
CA ASN A 86 -26.17 -5.72 3.26
C ASN A 86 -26.34 -4.60 4.31
N THR A 87 -25.23 -4.03 4.77
CA THR A 87 -25.19 -2.89 5.69
C THR A 87 -24.90 -1.56 4.99
N SER A 88 -24.80 -0.46 5.75
CA SER A 88 -24.68 0.90 5.20
C SER A 88 -23.28 1.27 4.70
N ALA A 89 -22.25 0.61 5.23
CA ALA A 89 -20.84 0.79 4.89
C ALA A 89 -20.31 -0.42 4.12
N GLU A 90 -19.27 -0.19 3.32
CA GLU A 90 -18.48 -1.25 2.68
C GLU A 90 -17.51 -1.82 3.71
N THR A 91 -17.54 -3.13 3.94
CA THR A 91 -16.69 -3.78 4.95
C THR A 91 -15.83 -4.89 4.36
N TRP A 92 -14.53 -4.79 4.66
CA TRP A 92 -13.49 -5.72 4.26
C TRP A 92 -12.97 -6.50 5.47
N LEU A 93 -12.97 -7.83 5.38
CA LEU A 93 -12.30 -8.70 6.34
C LEU A 93 -10.91 -9.08 5.82
N ILE A 94 -9.88 -8.57 6.48
CA ILE A 94 -8.48 -8.82 6.14
C ILE A 94 -7.95 -9.89 7.11
N LEU A 95 -7.50 -11.02 6.56
CA LEU A 95 -7.07 -12.20 7.29
C LEU A 95 -5.58 -12.46 7.03
N GLY A 96 -4.77 -12.54 8.08
CA GLY A 96 -3.37 -13.00 7.98
C GLY A 96 -3.24 -14.41 8.54
N SER A 97 -2.67 -15.33 7.76
CA SER A 97 -2.51 -16.74 8.15
C SER A 97 -1.09 -17.28 8.01
N ASP A 98 -0.58 -17.92 9.07
CA ASP A 98 0.51 -18.91 9.02
C ASP A 98 -0.05 -20.18 8.34
N GLU A 99 -0.37 -20.08 7.04
CA GLU A 99 -0.75 -21.22 6.21
C GLU A 99 0.51 -22.06 6.00
N ARG A 100 0.62 -23.15 6.77
CA ARG A 100 1.77 -24.04 6.75
C ARG A 100 1.71 -24.93 5.51
N ASP A 101 2.29 -24.47 4.42
CA ASP A 101 2.71 -25.37 3.36
C ASP A 101 3.76 -26.33 3.93
N GLY A 102 3.63 -27.63 3.59
CA GLY A 102 4.38 -28.71 4.24
C GLY A 102 5.87 -28.80 3.86
N THR A 103 6.53 -27.67 3.60
CA THR A 103 7.88 -27.60 3.06
C THR A 103 8.71 -26.46 3.65
N ALA A 104 9.98 -26.75 3.96
CA ALA A 104 11.00 -25.80 4.46
C ALA A 104 10.71 -25.12 5.82
N GLY A 105 10.80 -25.91 6.90
CA GLY A 105 10.98 -25.40 8.27
C GLY A 105 10.07 -26.02 9.34
N GLY A 106 8.99 -26.70 8.95
CA GLY A 106 8.19 -27.52 9.87
C GLY A 106 8.92 -28.81 10.25
N SER A 107 8.73 -29.24 11.50
CA SER A 107 9.15 -30.57 11.94
C SER A 107 8.12 -31.61 11.49
N ALA A 108 8.50 -32.89 11.42
CA ALA A 108 7.61 -33.95 10.90
C ALA A 108 6.33 -34.18 11.72
N ASP A 109 6.23 -33.57 12.91
CA ASP A 109 5.05 -33.57 13.80
C ASP A 109 4.08 -32.39 13.55
N ASP A 110 4.41 -31.44 12.66
CA ASP A 110 3.57 -30.28 12.37
C ASP A 110 2.34 -30.67 11.53
N THR A 111 1.15 -30.64 12.15
CA THR A 111 -0.13 -30.92 11.48
C THR A 111 -0.50 -29.80 10.48
N PRO A 112 -0.84 -30.11 9.22
CA PRO A 112 -1.31 -29.11 8.25
C PRO A 112 -2.57 -28.38 8.73
N GLY A 113 -2.63 -27.06 8.57
CA GLY A 113 -3.79 -26.28 9.00
C GLY A 113 -3.72 -24.80 8.64
N PHE A 114 -4.89 -24.20 8.41
CA PHE A 114 -5.08 -22.76 8.29
C PHE A 114 -5.42 -22.18 9.66
N ARG A 115 -4.51 -21.38 10.24
CA ARG A 115 -4.79 -20.60 11.45
C ARG A 115 -4.75 -19.11 11.15
N THR A 116 -5.75 -18.40 11.62
CA THR A 116 -5.88 -16.96 11.41
C THR A 116 -5.26 -16.22 12.59
N ASP A 117 -3.98 -15.84 12.48
CA ASP A 117 -3.25 -15.12 13.53
C ASP A 117 -3.52 -13.60 13.51
N THR A 118 -4.03 -13.06 12.40
CA THR A 118 -4.42 -11.64 12.28
C THR A 118 -5.82 -11.54 11.68
N ILE A 119 -6.74 -10.91 12.43
CA ILE A 119 -8.12 -10.63 12.01
C ILE A 119 -8.33 -9.11 12.10
N LEU A 120 -8.54 -8.46 10.95
CA LEU A 120 -8.78 -7.03 10.86
C LEU A 120 -10.06 -6.77 10.08
N VAL A 121 -10.91 -5.89 10.60
CA VAL A 121 -12.11 -5.39 9.93
C VAL A 121 -11.84 -3.95 9.50
N LEU A 122 -11.85 -3.74 8.18
CA LEU A 122 -11.75 -2.41 7.57
C LEU A 122 -13.16 -1.97 7.16
N THR A 123 -13.66 -0.90 7.77
CA THR A 123 -15.00 -0.34 7.46
C THR A 123 -14.84 1.01 6.78
N LYS A 124 -15.52 1.18 5.64
CA LYS A 124 -15.56 2.40 4.84
C LYS A 124 -17.02 2.92 4.81
N PRO A 125 -17.38 3.90 5.67
CA PRO A 125 -18.71 4.49 5.63
C PRO A 125 -18.90 5.39 4.41
N LYS A 126 -20.16 5.74 4.12
CA LYS A 126 -20.50 6.66 3.01
C LYS A 126 -19.99 8.08 3.22
N ASN A 127 -19.86 8.50 4.48
CA ASN A 127 -19.32 9.78 4.93
C ASN A 127 -18.60 9.53 6.26
N GLY A 128 -17.65 10.39 6.66
CA GLY A 128 -16.93 10.26 7.93
C GLY A 128 -15.65 9.40 7.83
N PRO A 129 -14.99 9.13 8.98
CA PRO A 129 -13.73 8.38 9.03
C PRO A 129 -13.86 6.93 8.61
N SER A 130 -12.88 6.41 7.86
CA SER A 130 -12.69 4.97 7.71
C SER A 130 -12.04 4.38 8.98
N SER A 131 -12.24 3.08 9.23
CA SER A 131 -11.73 2.42 10.44
C SER A 131 -11.08 1.06 10.18
N LEU A 132 -10.00 0.76 10.92
CA LEU A 132 -9.30 -0.53 10.88
C LEU A 132 -9.22 -1.10 12.31
N VAL A 133 -10.15 -2.01 12.63
CA VAL A 133 -10.31 -2.57 13.98
C VAL A 133 -9.85 -4.03 14.00
N SER A 134 -9.07 -4.40 15.02
CA SER A 134 -8.56 -5.77 15.20
C SER A 134 -9.45 -6.62 16.10
N ILE A 135 -9.59 -7.90 15.74
CA ILE A 135 -10.21 -8.93 16.60
C ILE A 135 -9.09 -9.86 17.09
N PRO A 136 -8.93 -10.06 18.41
CA PRO A 136 -7.98 -11.03 18.95
C PRO A 136 -8.18 -12.42 18.37
N ARG A 137 -7.10 -13.09 17.97
CA ARG A 137 -7.15 -14.46 17.40
C ARG A 137 -7.73 -15.49 18.40
N ASP A 138 -7.57 -15.21 19.68
CA ASP A 138 -7.99 -16.05 20.81
C ASP A 138 -9.38 -15.64 21.35
N SER A 139 -10.12 -14.76 20.65
CA SER A 139 -11.51 -14.42 21.02
C SER A 139 -12.39 -15.67 21.05
N LEU A 140 -13.13 -15.84 22.15
CA LEU A 140 -14.11 -16.90 22.31
C LEU A 140 -15.28 -16.65 21.37
N THR A 141 -15.73 -17.71 20.70
CA THR A 141 -16.95 -17.73 19.89
C THR A 141 -17.66 -19.07 20.05
N GLN A 142 -18.89 -19.15 19.56
CA GLN A 142 -19.69 -20.37 19.52
C GLN A 142 -20.18 -20.62 18.10
N VAL A 143 -19.84 -21.79 17.54
CA VAL A 143 -20.29 -22.22 16.21
C VAL A 143 -21.02 -23.54 16.35
N ASP A 144 -22.25 -23.62 15.82
CA ASP A 144 -23.14 -24.77 15.94
C ASP A 144 -23.25 -25.33 17.37
N GLY A 145 -23.32 -24.43 18.36
CA GLY A 145 -23.40 -24.75 19.79
C GLY A 145 -22.06 -25.09 20.46
N THR A 146 -20.97 -25.25 19.71
CA THR A 146 -19.64 -25.60 20.22
C THR A 146 -18.79 -24.35 20.46
N TYR A 147 -18.25 -24.20 21.68
CA TYR A 147 -17.31 -23.12 21.99
C TYR A 147 -15.92 -23.39 21.39
N MET A 148 -15.32 -22.34 20.84
CA MET A 148 -13.98 -22.40 20.25
C MET A 148 -13.35 -21.00 20.16
N LYS A 149 -12.07 -20.95 19.83
CA LYS A 149 -11.38 -19.70 19.49
C LYS A 149 -11.59 -19.32 18.03
N ILE A 150 -11.77 -18.03 17.75
CA ILE A 150 -12.05 -17.53 16.39
C ILE A 150 -10.99 -17.95 15.37
N ASN A 151 -9.70 -18.04 15.75
CA ASN A 151 -8.62 -18.48 14.87
C ASN A 151 -8.74 -19.92 14.35
N ALA A 152 -9.53 -20.77 15.02
CA ALA A 152 -9.76 -22.16 14.66
C ALA A 152 -11.04 -22.39 13.85
N VAL A 153 -11.96 -21.41 13.81
CA VAL A 153 -13.28 -21.54 13.15
C VAL A 153 -13.13 -21.91 11.67
N ALA A 154 -12.26 -21.25 10.92
CA ALA A 154 -12.08 -21.57 9.50
C ALA A 154 -11.54 -22.99 9.27
N GLN A 155 -10.71 -23.52 10.17
CA GLN A 155 -10.17 -24.88 10.07
C GLN A 155 -11.20 -25.95 10.45
N LEU A 156 -12.04 -25.67 11.45
CA LEU A 156 -12.94 -26.67 12.06
C LEU A 156 -14.39 -26.60 11.55
N SER A 157 -14.85 -25.42 11.13
CA SER A 157 -16.23 -25.13 10.70
C SER A 157 -16.30 -24.47 9.31
N GLY A 158 -15.14 -24.18 8.69
CA GLY A 158 -15.04 -23.64 7.33
C GLY A 158 -15.05 -22.12 7.24
N ASN A 159 -14.58 -21.62 6.09
CA ASN A 159 -14.35 -20.19 5.83
C ASN A 159 -15.61 -19.33 6.05
N GLN A 160 -16.77 -19.78 5.56
CA GLN A 160 -18.02 -19.04 5.70
C GLN A 160 -18.49 -18.93 7.18
N ALA A 161 -18.16 -19.91 8.03
CA ALA A 161 -18.44 -19.83 9.47
C ALA A 161 -17.57 -18.76 10.14
N LEU A 162 -16.28 -18.64 9.78
CA LEU A 162 -15.41 -17.57 10.29
C LEU A 162 -15.95 -16.18 9.89
N VAL A 163 -16.38 -16.02 8.63
CA VAL A 163 -16.99 -14.75 8.19
C VAL A 163 -18.27 -14.48 8.98
N GLY A 164 -19.16 -15.48 9.15
CA GLY A 164 -20.37 -15.35 9.95
C GLY A 164 -20.13 -14.97 11.41
N THR A 165 -19.09 -15.53 12.06
CA THR A 165 -18.66 -15.12 13.39
C THR A 165 -18.23 -13.65 13.44
N VAL A 166 -17.50 -13.16 12.43
CA VAL A 166 -17.13 -11.73 12.36
C VAL A 166 -18.36 -10.84 12.12
N GLU A 167 -19.30 -11.28 11.27
CA GLU A 167 -20.59 -10.58 11.08
C GLU A 167 -21.41 -10.53 12.39
N GLN A 168 -21.35 -11.56 13.23
CA GLN A 168 -21.98 -11.57 14.57
C GLN A 168 -21.30 -10.58 15.54
N ILE A 169 -19.97 -10.59 15.63
CA ILE A 169 -19.20 -9.70 16.52
C ILE A 169 -19.39 -8.22 16.17
N THR A 170 -19.49 -7.91 14.87
CA THR A 170 -19.56 -6.54 14.37
C THR A 170 -21.00 -6.04 14.12
N GLY A 171 -21.96 -6.95 13.94
CA GLY A 171 -23.28 -6.63 13.40
C GLY A 171 -23.24 -6.09 11.96
N GLN A 172 -22.10 -6.14 11.27
CA GLN A 172 -21.92 -5.63 9.91
C GLN A 172 -21.83 -6.75 8.88
N LYS A 173 -22.28 -6.47 7.66
CA LYS A 173 -22.03 -7.35 6.52
C LYS A 173 -20.55 -7.34 6.19
N ILE A 174 -19.96 -8.51 5.92
CA ILE A 174 -18.67 -8.57 5.22
C ILE A 174 -18.92 -8.65 3.72
N ASP A 175 -18.55 -7.60 2.99
CA ASP A 175 -18.72 -7.50 1.54
C ASP A 175 -17.58 -8.18 0.79
N HIS A 176 -16.36 -8.07 1.32
CA HIS A 176 -15.12 -8.50 0.68
C HIS A 176 -14.11 -9.12 1.65
N ILE A 177 -13.24 -10.00 1.13
CA ILE A 177 -12.18 -10.69 1.88
C ILE A 177 -10.82 -10.40 1.24
N ALA A 178 -9.79 -10.20 2.06
CA ALA A 178 -8.39 -10.21 1.65
C ALA A 178 -7.58 -11.15 2.57
N LYS A 179 -7.26 -12.35 2.07
CA LYS A 179 -6.48 -13.39 2.77
C LYS A 179 -5.00 -13.29 2.39
N ILE A 180 -4.19 -12.80 3.32
CA ILE A 180 -2.75 -12.59 3.19
C ILE A 180 -1.99 -13.86 3.59
N LYS A 181 -1.16 -14.37 2.68
CA LYS A 181 -0.23 -15.48 2.97
C LYS A 181 1.10 -14.92 3.47
N PHE A 182 1.50 -15.23 4.72
CA PHE A 182 2.73 -14.68 5.29
C PHE A 182 4.00 -15.06 4.50
N GLY A 183 4.07 -16.26 3.90
CA GLY A 183 5.15 -16.61 2.98
C GLY A 183 5.25 -15.67 1.77
N GLY A 184 4.12 -15.20 1.25
CA GLY A 184 4.04 -14.22 0.16
C GLY A 184 4.41 -12.78 0.57
N LEU A 185 4.47 -12.45 1.86
CA LEU A 185 4.93 -11.13 2.31
C LEU A 185 6.44 -10.94 2.09
N THR A 186 7.21 -12.02 1.97
CA THR A 186 8.66 -11.96 1.69
C THR A 186 8.96 -11.25 0.37
N THR A 187 8.31 -11.66 -0.72
CA THR A 187 8.45 -11.04 -2.04
C THR A 187 7.92 -9.61 -2.09
N VAL A 188 6.95 -9.25 -1.24
CA VAL A 188 6.49 -7.85 -1.08
C VAL A 188 7.57 -6.99 -0.43
N VAL A 189 8.21 -7.48 0.65
CA VAL A 189 9.34 -6.81 1.31
C VAL A 189 10.51 -6.63 0.33
N ASP A 190 10.88 -7.67 -0.42
CA ASP A 190 11.99 -7.63 -1.37
C ASP A 190 11.69 -6.68 -2.55
N ALA A 191 10.48 -6.71 -3.10
CA ALA A 191 10.05 -5.76 -4.13
C ALA A 191 10.06 -4.31 -3.62
N ALA A 192 9.72 -4.08 -2.35
CA ALA A 192 9.79 -2.80 -1.69
C ALA A 192 11.24 -2.40 -1.33
N GLY A 193 12.21 -3.30 -1.42
CA GLY A 193 13.61 -3.09 -1.07
C GLY A 193 13.84 -3.02 0.44
N GLY A 194 13.24 -3.95 1.18
CA GLY A 194 13.37 -4.12 2.62
C GLY A 194 12.45 -3.22 3.45
N VAL A 195 12.19 -3.64 4.69
CA VAL A 195 11.35 -2.94 5.68
C VAL A 195 12.15 -2.65 6.95
N ASN A 196 11.90 -1.51 7.60
CA ASN A 196 12.60 -1.18 8.83
C ASN A 196 11.91 -1.86 10.03
N LEU A 197 12.60 -2.80 10.67
CA LEU A 197 12.17 -3.47 11.89
C LEU A 197 13.10 -3.07 13.05
N CYS A 198 12.57 -3.02 14.25
CA CYS A 198 13.29 -2.63 15.45
C CYS A 198 13.05 -3.64 16.55
N TYR A 199 14.10 -4.11 17.20
CA TYR A 199 14.00 -4.99 18.36
C TYR A 199 15.23 -4.82 19.24
N ASP A 200 14.99 -4.68 20.54
CA ASP A 200 15.98 -4.16 21.50
C ASP A 200 16.93 -5.24 22.04
N ASP A 201 16.63 -6.52 21.79
CA ASP A 201 17.48 -7.65 22.17
C ASP A 201 18.33 -8.14 20.99
N THR A 202 19.55 -8.58 21.28
CA THR A 202 20.37 -9.37 20.33
C THR A 202 20.00 -10.84 20.49
N VAL A 203 19.59 -11.49 19.40
CA VAL A 203 19.05 -12.85 19.40
C VAL A 203 19.58 -13.67 18.23
N GLN A 204 19.83 -14.95 18.49
CA GLN A 204 20.15 -15.96 17.48
C GLN A 204 19.21 -17.15 17.70
N ASP A 205 18.12 -17.22 16.92
CA ASP A 205 17.05 -18.19 17.05
C ASP A 205 17.17 -19.25 15.94
N PRO A 206 17.79 -20.42 16.20
CA PRO A 206 18.08 -21.41 15.17
C PRO A 206 16.81 -22.05 14.57
N TYR A 207 15.65 -21.90 15.21
CA TYR A 207 14.37 -22.43 14.74
C TYR A 207 13.72 -21.54 13.67
N SER A 208 13.77 -20.21 13.81
CA SER A 208 13.33 -19.28 12.77
C SER A 208 14.42 -18.92 11.76
N GLY A 209 15.70 -19.18 12.10
CA GLY A 209 16.86 -18.75 11.33
C GLY A 209 17.19 -17.27 11.51
N LEU A 210 16.63 -16.61 12.52
CA LEU A 210 16.91 -15.20 12.80
C LEU A 210 18.27 -15.06 13.50
N ASP A 211 19.13 -14.23 12.92
CA ASP A 211 20.30 -13.65 13.58
C ASP A 211 20.09 -12.12 13.58
N TRP A 212 19.94 -11.52 14.76
CA TRP A 212 19.55 -10.13 14.92
C TRP A 212 20.36 -9.45 16.01
N GLN A 213 20.97 -8.31 15.66
CA GLN A 213 21.60 -7.42 16.62
C GLN A 213 20.60 -6.38 17.12
N ALA A 214 20.58 -6.11 18.42
CA ALA A 214 19.76 -5.07 19.03
C ALA A 214 19.79 -3.73 18.24
N GLY A 215 18.60 -3.16 18.01
CA GLY A 215 18.41 -1.90 17.29
C GLY A 215 17.40 -1.98 16.14
N CYS A 216 17.41 -0.96 15.28
CA CYS A 216 16.57 -0.86 14.08
C CYS A 216 17.39 -1.13 12.81
N HIS A 217 16.94 -2.08 12.00
CA HIS A 217 17.60 -2.46 10.74
C HIS A 217 16.61 -2.57 9.59
N VAL A 218 17.11 -2.41 8.36
CA VAL A 218 16.34 -2.73 7.15
C VAL A 218 16.43 -4.24 6.90
N ALA A 219 15.36 -4.94 7.21
CA ALA A 219 15.19 -6.37 6.98
C ALA A 219 14.70 -6.64 5.55
N ASP A 220 15.32 -7.60 4.87
CA ASP A 220 14.79 -8.20 3.63
C ASP A 220 13.64 -9.18 3.93
N GLY A 221 13.06 -9.78 2.89
CA GLY A 221 11.91 -10.69 3.03
C GLY A 221 12.23 -11.89 3.92
N THR A 222 13.41 -12.49 3.77
CA THR A 222 13.87 -13.63 4.57
C THR A 222 14.03 -13.24 6.04
N THR A 223 14.68 -12.11 6.31
CA THR A 223 14.93 -11.58 7.66
C THR A 223 13.61 -11.19 8.33
N ALA A 224 12.70 -10.52 7.62
CA ALA A 224 11.39 -10.14 8.13
C ALA A 224 10.50 -11.36 8.44
N LEU A 225 10.58 -12.42 7.63
CA LEU A 225 9.90 -13.68 7.91
C LEU A 225 10.47 -14.37 9.15
N ALA A 226 11.81 -14.51 9.25
CA ALA A 226 12.47 -15.08 10.42
C ALA A 226 12.11 -14.31 11.70
N PHE A 227 12.16 -12.98 11.64
CA PHE A 227 11.75 -12.07 12.72
C PHE A 227 10.30 -12.32 13.17
N SER A 228 9.37 -12.48 12.21
CA SER A 228 7.97 -12.79 12.50
C SER A 228 7.74 -14.21 13.06
N ARG A 229 8.66 -15.15 12.81
CA ARG A 229 8.57 -16.57 13.20
C ARG A 229 9.30 -16.90 14.50
N MET A 230 10.24 -16.06 14.98
CA MET A 230 10.97 -16.27 16.22
C MET A 230 10.03 -16.56 17.41
N ARG A 231 10.38 -17.57 18.21
CA ARG A 231 9.62 -18.00 19.41
C ARG A 231 10.49 -18.27 20.63
N TYR A 232 11.64 -18.92 20.46
CA TYR A 232 12.39 -19.51 21.58
C TYR A 232 13.41 -18.54 22.17
N SER A 233 13.96 -17.63 21.38
CA SER A 233 14.82 -16.54 21.84
C SER A 233 14.05 -15.30 22.34
N ASP A 234 12.74 -15.39 22.56
CA ASP A 234 11.88 -14.29 23.01
C ASP A 234 11.44 -14.48 24.46
N ALA A 235 11.72 -13.50 25.31
CA ALA A 235 11.30 -13.48 26.72
C ALA A 235 9.76 -13.56 26.90
N ASN A 236 8.98 -13.18 25.88
CA ASN A 236 7.51 -13.18 25.88
C ASN A 236 6.88 -14.29 25.00
N GLY A 237 7.70 -15.20 24.44
CA GLY A 237 7.26 -16.39 23.69
C GLY A 237 6.18 -16.14 22.64
N ASP A 238 4.98 -16.73 22.85
CA ASP A 238 3.86 -16.66 21.91
C ASP A 238 3.26 -15.24 21.78
N PHE A 239 3.27 -14.44 22.84
CA PHE A 239 2.75 -13.08 22.83
C PHE A 239 3.66 -12.11 22.07
N GLY A 240 4.98 -12.23 22.27
CA GLY A 240 5.97 -11.43 21.54
C GLY A 240 6.00 -11.79 20.04
N ARG A 241 5.75 -13.06 19.66
CA ARG A 241 5.55 -13.43 18.25
C ARG A 241 4.40 -12.65 17.61
N ALA A 242 3.23 -12.59 18.26
CA ALA A 242 2.08 -11.85 17.76
C ALA A 242 2.33 -10.32 17.69
N GLN A 243 3.19 -9.78 18.56
CA GLN A 243 3.66 -8.39 18.45
C GLN A 243 4.57 -8.18 17.23
N ARG A 244 5.56 -9.05 17.00
CA ARG A 244 6.45 -8.97 15.82
C ARG A 244 5.72 -9.17 14.51
N GLN A 245 4.75 -10.08 14.42
CA GLN A 245 3.90 -10.22 13.23
C GLN A 245 3.15 -8.91 12.90
N ARG A 246 2.54 -8.26 13.89
CA ARG A 246 1.90 -6.93 13.71
C ARG A 246 2.91 -5.85 13.31
N GLN A 247 4.11 -5.87 13.89
CA GLN A 247 5.19 -4.95 13.53
C GLN A 247 5.64 -5.11 12.07
N VAL A 248 5.81 -6.35 11.59
CA VAL A 248 6.19 -6.65 10.20
C VAL A 248 5.10 -6.16 9.24
N ILE A 249 3.82 -6.43 9.51
CA ILE A 249 2.71 -5.92 8.69
C ILE A 249 2.72 -4.39 8.65
N SER A 250 2.87 -3.73 9.80
CA SER A 250 2.95 -2.26 9.89
C SER A 250 4.14 -1.67 9.11
N ALA A 251 5.31 -2.30 9.21
CA ALA A 251 6.52 -1.88 8.50
C ALA A 251 6.38 -2.07 6.97
N ILE A 252 5.75 -3.16 6.52
CA ILE A 252 5.40 -3.37 5.11
C ILE A 252 4.46 -2.26 4.63
N VAL A 253 3.34 -2.04 5.32
CA VAL A 253 2.36 -0.99 5.03
C VAL A 253 3.03 0.39 4.90
N SER A 254 3.89 0.74 5.86
CA SER A 254 4.64 2.01 5.86
C SER A 254 5.61 2.12 4.67
N LYS A 255 6.34 1.04 4.36
CA LYS A 255 7.29 1.02 3.24
C LYS A 255 6.60 1.08 1.88
N VAL A 256 5.54 0.31 1.64
CA VAL A 256 4.82 0.35 0.34
C VAL A 256 4.13 1.69 0.10
N SER A 257 3.71 2.37 1.17
CA SER A 257 3.13 3.72 1.11
C SER A 257 4.18 4.84 1.00
N SER A 258 5.47 4.51 1.04
CA SER A 258 6.54 5.51 1.08
C SER A 258 6.74 6.21 -0.27
N LYS A 259 7.25 7.45 -0.23
CA LYS A 259 7.64 8.21 -1.44
C LYS A 259 8.72 7.50 -2.27
N GLU A 260 9.52 6.62 -1.66
CA GLU A 260 10.55 5.83 -2.33
C GLU A 260 9.95 4.78 -3.27
N VAL A 261 8.88 4.11 -2.82
CA VAL A 261 8.15 3.12 -3.64
C VAL A 261 7.22 3.83 -4.62
N LEU A 262 6.37 4.74 -4.13
CA LEU A 262 5.36 5.42 -4.94
C LEU A 262 5.95 6.41 -5.97
N GLY A 263 7.14 6.97 -5.70
CA GLY A 263 7.85 7.86 -6.61
C GLY A 263 8.59 7.14 -7.76
N ASN A 264 8.67 5.80 -7.73
CA ASN A 264 9.33 5.00 -8.75
C ASN A 264 8.31 4.04 -9.41
N PRO A 265 7.81 4.34 -10.62
CA PRO A 265 6.79 3.53 -11.27
C PRO A 265 7.17 2.06 -11.45
N ALA A 266 8.44 1.74 -11.73
CA ALA A 266 8.89 0.37 -11.87
C ALA A 266 8.92 -0.38 -10.53
N LYS A 267 9.25 0.32 -9.42
CA LYS A 267 9.20 -0.25 -8.07
C LYS A 267 7.76 -0.42 -7.58
N ALA A 268 6.91 0.58 -7.79
CA ALA A 268 5.48 0.51 -7.50
C ALA A 268 4.80 -0.67 -8.22
N MET A 269 5.07 -0.87 -9.52
CA MET A 269 4.54 -2.02 -10.27
C MET A 269 5.04 -3.37 -9.74
N LYS A 270 6.31 -3.49 -9.35
CA LYS A 270 6.84 -4.72 -8.73
C LYS A 270 6.19 -5.03 -7.38
N VAL A 271 6.02 -4.00 -6.54
CA VAL A 271 5.36 -4.11 -5.24
C VAL A 271 3.88 -4.49 -5.41
N ALA A 272 3.19 -3.90 -6.40
CA ALA A 272 1.82 -4.26 -6.73
C ALA A 272 1.70 -5.71 -7.23
N ASP A 273 2.61 -6.16 -8.10
CA ASP A 273 2.60 -7.54 -8.63
C ASP A 273 2.82 -8.57 -7.51
N ALA A 274 3.82 -8.33 -6.65
CA ALA A 274 4.08 -9.16 -5.47
C ALA A 274 2.92 -9.13 -4.47
N GLY A 275 2.33 -7.95 -4.21
CA GLY A 275 1.21 -7.77 -3.29
C GLY A 275 -0.05 -8.49 -3.76
N LEU A 276 -0.40 -8.39 -5.04
CA LEU A 276 -1.54 -9.10 -5.63
C LEU A 276 -1.32 -10.62 -5.67
N ALA A 277 -0.09 -11.09 -5.84
CA ALA A 277 0.25 -12.50 -5.75
C ALA A 277 0.22 -13.06 -4.30
N ALA A 278 0.52 -12.24 -3.30
CA ALA A 278 0.55 -12.61 -1.88
C ALA A 278 -0.84 -12.67 -1.21
N VAL A 279 -1.88 -12.19 -1.90
CA VAL A 279 -3.25 -12.07 -1.35
C VAL A 279 -4.24 -12.86 -2.21
N THR A 280 -5.09 -13.64 -1.54
CA THR A 280 -6.29 -14.24 -2.15
C THR A 280 -7.51 -13.42 -1.75
N PHE A 281 -8.34 -13.05 -2.73
CA PHE A 281 -9.54 -12.25 -2.55
C PHE A 281 -10.81 -13.09 -2.67
N ASP A 282 -11.96 -12.55 -2.25
CA ASP A 282 -13.26 -13.17 -2.55
C ASP A 282 -13.63 -13.05 -4.04
N SER A 283 -14.64 -13.83 -4.47
CA SER A 283 -15.10 -13.88 -5.85
C SER A 283 -15.79 -12.60 -6.39
N LYS A 284 -16.20 -11.65 -5.53
CA LYS A 284 -16.79 -10.37 -5.93
C LYS A 284 -15.77 -9.23 -6.02
N THR A 285 -14.58 -9.40 -5.44
CA THR A 285 -13.52 -8.38 -5.49
C THR A 285 -13.13 -8.01 -6.92
N SER A 286 -12.92 -6.71 -7.16
CA SER A 286 -12.56 -6.14 -8.46
C SER A 286 -11.51 -5.04 -8.32
N THR A 287 -10.90 -4.59 -9.41
CA THR A 287 -9.98 -3.43 -9.39
C THR A 287 -10.59 -2.19 -8.75
N ALA A 288 -11.90 -1.96 -8.93
CA ALA A 288 -12.61 -0.84 -8.29
C ALA A 288 -12.60 -0.99 -6.76
N THR A 289 -13.08 -2.12 -6.25
CA THR A 289 -13.22 -2.35 -4.80
C THR A 289 -11.85 -2.44 -4.11
N LEU A 290 -10.79 -2.86 -4.81
CA LEU A 290 -9.41 -2.80 -4.28
C LEU A 290 -8.85 -1.39 -4.18
N ILE A 291 -9.17 -0.50 -5.11
CA ILE A 291 -8.82 0.93 -4.99
C ILE A 291 -9.57 1.53 -3.80
N ASP A 292 -10.85 1.21 -3.64
CA ASP A 292 -11.66 1.61 -2.50
C ASP A 292 -11.10 1.10 -1.15
N MET A 293 -10.72 -0.18 -1.08
CA MET A 293 -10.02 -0.78 0.07
C MET A 293 -8.73 -0.04 0.39
N ALA A 294 -7.87 0.21 -0.61
CA ALA A 294 -6.59 0.88 -0.40
C ALA A 294 -6.76 2.34 0.08
N LEU A 295 -7.76 3.05 -0.45
CA LEU A 295 -8.09 4.40 -0.01
C LEU A 295 -8.65 4.44 1.42
N ALA A 296 -9.57 3.53 1.76
CA ALA A 296 -10.12 3.39 3.10
C ALA A 296 -9.05 2.98 4.13
N PHE A 297 -8.16 2.04 3.77
CA PHE A 297 -7.06 1.62 4.62
C PHE A 297 -6.10 2.79 4.92
N LYS A 298 -5.75 3.58 3.90
CA LYS A 298 -4.93 4.80 4.02
C LYS A 298 -5.64 5.93 4.78
N ASP A 299 -6.97 5.92 4.85
CA ASP A 299 -7.74 6.87 5.64
C ASP A 299 -7.79 6.44 7.12
N ALA A 300 -8.14 5.17 7.36
CA ALA A 300 -8.17 4.52 8.67
C ALA A 300 -6.84 4.58 9.43
N THR A 301 -5.73 4.35 8.73
CA THR A 301 -4.36 4.44 9.31
C THR A 301 -3.77 5.85 9.33
N GLY A 302 -4.49 6.85 8.81
CA GLY A 302 -4.11 8.25 8.86
C GLY A 302 -4.54 8.95 10.16
N SER A 303 -4.08 10.18 10.37
CA SER A 303 -4.42 11.00 11.55
C SER A 303 -5.89 11.42 11.69
N LYS A 304 -6.76 10.94 10.79
CA LYS A 304 -8.20 11.19 10.77
C LYS A 304 -9.04 9.90 10.77
N GLY A 305 -8.39 8.74 10.77
CA GLY A 305 -9.07 7.45 10.80
C GLY A 305 -9.35 6.96 12.22
N VAL A 306 -9.95 5.78 12.30
CA VAL A 306 -10.13 5.03 13.56
C VAL A 306 -9.31 3.75 13.51
N THR A 307 -8.57 3.45 14.58
CA THR A 307 -7.80 2.20 14.71
C THR A 307 -8.00 1.58 16.08
N GLY A 308 -7.60 0.32 16.28
CA GLY A 308 -7.57 -0.28 17.63
C GLY A 308 -8.03 -1.73 17.65
N SER A 309 -8.74 -2.12 18.70
CA SER A 309 -9.33 -3.45 18.84
C SER A 309 -10.82 -3.38 19.14
N VAL A 310 -11.49 -4.53 19.05
CA VAL A 310 -12.77 -4.76 19.73
C VAL A 310 -12.65 -4.55 21.24
N TYR A 311 -13.79 -4.30 21.88
CA TYR A 311 -13.97 -4.34 23.32
C TYR A 311 -14.08 -5.78 23.82
N TRP A 312 -13.45 -6.03 24.96
CA TRP A 312 -13.52 -7.28 25.72
C TRP A 312 -13.91 -7.02 27.17
N SER A 313 -14.52 -8.02 27.79
CA SER A 313 -14.95 -8.04 29.18
C SER A 313 -13.97 -8.82 30.08
N ASP A 314 -13.33 -9.87 29.54
CA ASP A 314 -12.28 -10.65 30.21
C ASP A 314 -11.21 -11.09 29.18
N PRO A 315 -9.92 -10.75 29.36
CA PRO A 315 -8.86 -11.10 28.42
C PRO A 315 -8.25 -12.50 28.66
N ASP A 316 -8.61 -13.20 29.74
CA ASP A 316 -8.11 -14.53 30.11
C ASP A 316 -9.25 -15.47 30.60
N TYR A 317 -10.41 -15.38 29.95
CA TYR A 317 -11.59 -16.15 30.29
C TYR A 317 -11.36 -17.65 30.05
N GLN A 318 -11.43 -18.44 31.11
CA GLN A 318 -11.16 -19.88 31.07
C GLN A 318 -12.41 -20.68 30.70
N VAL A 319 -12.35 -21.42 29.60
CA VAL A 319 -13.44 -22.28 29.12
C VAL A 319 -13.00 -23.74 29.11
N ASP A 320 -13.81 -24.62 29.70
CA ASP A 320 -13.51 -26.06 29.70
C ASP A 320 -13.42 -26.62 28.27
N GLY A 321 -12.43 -27.47 28.02
CA GLY A 321 -12.10 -27.99 26.69
C GLY A 321 -11.48 -27.00 25.68
N VAL A 322 -11.45 -25.69 25.95
CA VAL A 322 -10.92 -24.65 25.03
C VAL A 322 -9.71 -23.90 25.62
N GLY A 323 -9.70 -23.69 26.94
CA GLY A 323 -8.69 -22.93 27.68
C GLY A 323 -8.85 -21.40 27.60
N SER A 324 -7.85 -20.70 28.14
CA SER A 324 -7.68 -19.23 28.12
C SER A 324 -8.09 -18.60 26.79
N SER A 325 -9.13 -17.76 26.81
CA SER A 325 -9.73 -17.12 25.63
C SER A 325 -10.14 -15.68 25.96
N VAL A 326 -10.26 -14.81 24.94
CA VAL A 326 -10.74 -13.44 25.15
C VAL A 326 -12.27 -13.41 25.06
N LEU A 327 -12.96 -13.06 26.14
CA LEU A 327 -14.40 -12.86 26.15
C LEU A 327 -14.72 -11.44 25.69
N LEU A 328 -15.45 -11.31 24.59
CA LEU A 328 -15.80 -10.02 24.00
C LEU A 328 -16.94 -9.31 24.76
N ASP A 329 -17.10 -8.01 24.52
CA ASP A 329 -18.30 -7.26 24.90
C ASP A 329 -19.16 -7.03 23.65
N ASP A 330 -20.09 -7.94 23.40
CA ASP A 330 -20.93 -7.94 22.19
C ASP A 330 -21.76 -6.65 22.04
N THR A 331 -22.16 -6.03 23.16
CA THR A 331 -22.97 -4.80 23.13
C THR A 331 -22.10 -3.61 22.72
N LYS A 332 -20.96 -3.40 23.38
CA LYS A 332 -20.02 -2.34 22.98
C LYS A 332 -19.50 -2.53 21.55
N ASN A 333 -19.28 -3.77 21.11
CA ASN A 333 -18.79 -4.03 19.75
C ASN A 333 -19.83 -3.75 18.68
N THR A 334 -21.08 -4.20 18.85
CA THR A 334 -22.15 -3.91 17.89
C THR A 334 -22.51 -2.42 17.86
N GLU A 335 -22.45 -1.72 19.01
CA GLU A 335 -22.57 -0.25 19.08
C GLU A 335 -21.44 0.44 18.32
N LEU A 336 -20.18 0.12 18.63
CA LEU A 336 -18.99 0.65 17.95
C LEU A 336 -19.12 0.49 16.43
N PHE A 337 -19.33 -0.73 15.94
CA PHE A 337 -19.37 -0.97 14.50
C PHE A 337 -20.59 -0.34 13.81
N SER A 338 -21.69 -0.10 14.53
CA SER A 338 -22.80 0.71 14.03
C SER A 338 -22.38 2.18 13.83
N GLU A 339 -21.67 2.78 14.79
CA GLU A 339 -21.12 4.14 14.62
C GLU A 339 -20.05 4.24 13.53
N LEU A 340 -19.21 3.23 13.39
CA LEU A 340 -18.20 3.13 12.32
C LEU A 340 -18.88 3.01 10.94
N ALA A 341 -19.93 2.20 10.81
CA ALA A 341 -20.68 2.02 9.57
C ALA A 341 -21.59 3.22 9.22
N ALA A 342 -22.00 4.00 10.22
CA ALA A 342 -22.66 5.30 10.05
C ALA A 342 -21.67 6.45 9.76
N GLY A 343 -20.39 6.27 10.13
CA GLY A 343 -19.35 7.30 10.03
C GLY A 343 -19.46 8.40 11.08
N THR A 344 -20.15 8.13 12.20
CA THR A 344 -20.38 9.08 13.30
C THR A 344 -19.31 9.03 14.38
N HIS A 345 -18.57 7.93 14.48
CA HIS A 345 -17.45 7.80 15.41
C HIS A 345 -16.33 8.81 15.06
N LYS A 346 -15.70 9.39 16.08
CA LYS A 346 -14.59 10.34 15.90
C LYS A 346 -13.27 9.61 15.57
N ALA A 347 -12.37 10.29 14.87
CA ALA A 347 -11.00 9.80 14.69
C ALA A 347 -10.31 9.52 16.03
N GLY A 348 -9.53 8.43 16.13
CA GLY A 348 -8.87 8.03 17.37
C GLY A 348 -8.59 6.53 17.47
N THR A 349 -8.28 6.08 18.69
CA THR A 349 -8.06 4.66 19.00
C THR A 349 -9.27 4.10 19.79
N VAL A 350 -9.70 2.88 19.48
CA VAL A 350 -10.87 2.21 20.10
C VAL A 350 -10.51 0.86 20.74
N GLY A 351 -11.42 0.36 21.58
CA GLY A 351 -11.31 -0.91 22.28
C GLY A 351 -10.78 -0.79 23.70
N THR A 352 -10.93 -1.86 24.50
CA THR A 352 -10.57 -1.88 25.92
C THR A 352 -9.09 -1.54 26.18
N LEU A 353 -8.19 -1.80 25.22
CA LEU A 353 -6.77 -1.41 25.36
C LEU A 353 -6.55 0.11 25.27
N ALA A 354 -7.42 0.85 24.55
CA ALA A 354 -7.34 2.30 24.41
C ALA A 354 -8.04 3.04 25.57
N GLU A 355 -9.03 2.42 26.21
CA GLU A 355 -9.65 2.96 27.44
C GLU A 355 -8.72 2.87 28.66
N ASN A 356 -7.70 1.99 28.62
CA ASN A 356 -6.77 1.71 29.72
C ASN A 356 -5.34 2.26 29.51
N SER A 357 -5.11 3.09 28.49
CA SER A 357 -3.79 3.62 28.08
C SER A 357 -3.69 5.14 28.22
#